data_AF-A0A8C2C5X8-F1
#
_entry.id   AF-A0A8C2C5X8-F1
#
_cell.length_a   1.000
_cell.length_b   1.000
_cell.length_c   1.000
_cell.angle_alpha   90.00
_cell.angle_beta   90.00
_cell.angle_gamma   90.00
#
_symmetry.space_group_name_H-M   'P 1'
#
loop_
_entity.id
_entity.type
_entity.pdbx_description
1 polymer ?
#
loop_
_entity_poly.entity_id
_entity_poly.type
_entity_poly.pdbx_seq_one_letter_code
_entity_poly.pdbx_strand_id
1 'polypeptide(L)'
;MRFAVEEINNSTTLLPNVSLGYEIFDHCSDTRNFHAVLSFISKNGSMKPKEKLNNYQPKVIALTGPYGSLRTITVAPLITMDLIPMVNYGASSYVFSDKLQYPSYVRTIPSNKDLIEMIIHIIRWYGWNWVAFLGSQHDLDGLKLFNKYIRNTGICLAYQEGLSLNANYSQTLKKIDELNINVIVIFALPQYATKMIKSAIANNIQNKVWIASQHWAMNKQLPTEPGIGKIGTIIGITEKLLSLPGFNEFVYKARGTTDVGHNDRAESEVQGKNKTCNQVCDYCSLLTAEEIINENPTLSFSIYAAIYTIAHALHKVLQCDMNECHKNTVVKPYMLLGEIKKLDFLLNGRHIEYDDHFDPTISFAVVLWRTDVNPPRFEMVGSYEKHPEITFTIDNSLLLWHNNGSVPFSNCSVECEAGYSRKPEGFHSCCFSCEKCPPNTYVDFSRKYIRQQTMRPWNLKR
;
A
#
# COMPACT_ATOMS: atom_id res chain seq x y z
N MET A 1 -2.78 -8.72 -15.54
CA MET A 1 -2.31 -10.12 -15.74
C MET A 1 -2.41 -10.56 -17.19
N ARG A 2 -3.62 -10.72 -17.78
CA ARG A 2 -3.78 -11.19 -19.17
C ARG A 2 -2.97 -10.37 -20.18
N PHE A 3 -3.06 -9.04 -20.09
CA PHE A 3 -2.25 -8.11 -20.88
C PHE A 3 -0.74 -8.41 -20.83
N ALA A 4 -0.17 -8.52 -19.62
CA ALA A 4 1.25 -8.83 -19.44
C ALA A 4 1.64 -10.18 -20.06
N VAL A 5 0.78 -11.21 -19.93
CA VAL A 5 1.05 -12.51 -20.54
C VAL A 5 1.04 -12.44 -22.08
N GLU A 6 0.09 -11.71 -22.68
CA GLU A 6 0.05 -11.52 -24.14
C GLU A 6 1.30 -10.76 -24.62
N GLU A 7 1.72 -9.73 -23.89
CA GLU A 7 2.94 -8.97 -24.20
C GLU A 7 4.20 -9.85 -24.14
N ILE A 8 4.34 -10.66 -23.09
CA ILE A 8 5.48 -11.57 -22.90
C ILE A 8 5.47 -12.67 -23.97
N ASN A 9 4.32 -13.26 -24.29
CA ASN A 9 4.21 -14.29 -25.31
C ASN A 9 4.50 -13.76 -26.73
N ASN A 10 4.32 -12.46 -26.96
CA ASN A 10 4.68 -11.79 -28.21
C ASN A 10 6.13 -11.28 -28.21
N SER A 11 6.85 -11.38 -27.09
CA SER A 11 8.24 -10.97 -27.00
C SER A 11 9.17 -11.96 -27.71
N THR A 12 10.13 -11.42 -28.46
CA THR A 12 11.21 -12.22 -29.06
C THR A 12 12.44 -12.33 -28.15
N THR A 13 12.53 -11.50 -27.10
CA THR A 13 13.70 -11.44 -26.21
C THR A 13 13.44 -12.08 -24.86
N LEU A 14 12.20 -12.00 -24.36
CA LEU A 14 11.81 -12.60 -23.09
C LEU A 14 11.02 -13.88 -23.36
N LEU A 15 11.60 -15.01 -22.95
CA LEU A 15 11.05 -16.35 -23.15
C LEU A 15 10.83 -16.73 -24.63
N PRO A 16 11.83 -16.57 -25.51
CA PRO A 16 11.68 -16.92 -26.92
C PRO A 16 11.26 -18.39 -27.09
N ASN A 17 10.25 -18.60 -27.95
CA ASN A 17 9.67 -19.92 -28.23
C ASN A 17 9.06 -20.65 -27.01
N VAL A 18 8.78 -19.93 -25.91
CA VAL A 18 8.12 -20.45 -24.71
C VAL A 18 6.88 -19.60 -24.43
N SER A 19 5.72 -20.23 -24.36
CA SER A 19 4.46 -19.53 -24.06
C SER A 19 4.08 -19.71 -22.59
N LEU A 20 3.80 -18.58 -21.92
CA LEU A 20 3.20 -18.56 -20.60
C LEU A 20 1.70 -18.84 -20.69
N GLY A 21 1.27 -19.90 -20.01
CA GLY A 21 -0.13 -20.15 -19.70
C GLY A 21 -0.52 -19.59 -18.34
N TYR A 22 -1.82 -19.47 -18.10
CA TYR A 22 -2.35 -19.09 -16.79
C TYR A 22 -3.66 -19.80 -16.49
N GLU A 23 -3.94 -19.95 -15.19
CA GLU A 23 -5.24 -20.34 -14.67
C GLU A 23 -5.60 -19.34 -13.58
N ILE A 24 -6.72 -18.64 -13.74
CA ILE A 24 -7.12 -17.53 -12.87
C ILE A 24 -8.47 -17.87 -12.25
N PHE A 25 -8.62 -17.62 -10.95
CA PHE A 25 -9.86 -17.80 -10.20
C PHE A 25 -10.23 -16.52 -9.46
N ASP A 26 -11.53 -16.33 -9.26
CA ASP A 26 -12.02 -15.31 -8.34
C ASP A 26 -11.94 -15.83 -6.90
N HIS A 27 -11.12 -15.17 -6.08
CA HIS A 27 -10.95 -15.53 -4.66
C HIS A 27 -12.26 -15.37 -3.88
N CYS A 28 -13.07 -14.34 -4.11
CA CYS A 28 -14.28 -14.00 -3.34
C CYS A 28 -14.16 -14.06 -1.81
N SER A 29 -14.12 -15.26 -1.23
CA SER A 29 -13.96 -15.61 0.18
C SER A 29 -13.14 -16.89 0.32
N ASP A 30 -12.40 -17.00 1.44
CA ASP A 30 -11.58 -18.19 1.74
C ASP A 30 -12.41 -19.48 1.67
N THR A 31 -13.60 -19.49 2.29
CA THR A 31 -14.52 -20.64 2.33
C THR A 31 -14.94 -21.16 0.96
N ARG A 32 -14.98 -20.30 -0.07
CA ARG A 32 -15.43 -20.67 -1.42
C ARG A 32 -14.28 -20.96 -2.38
N ASN A 33 -13.05 -20.54 -2.05
CA ASN A 33 -11.92 -20.61 -2.97
C ASN A 33 -10.84 -21.62 -2.59
N PHE A 34 -10.82 -22.17 -1.37
CA PHE A 34 -9.81 -23.18 -1.00
C PHE A 34 -9.68 -24.32 -2.01
N HIS A 35 -10.76 -24.76 -2.67
CA HIS A 35 -10.69 -25.76 -3.74
C HIS A 35 -9.74 -25.35 -4.88
N ALA A 36 -9.75 -24.09 -5.31
CA ALA A 36 -8.86 -23.58 -6.35
C ALA A 36 -7.39 -23.55 -5.89
N VAL A 37 -7.15 -23.10 -4.65
CA VAL A 37 -5.81 -23.14 -4.03
C VAL A 37 -5.27 -24.58 -3.96
N LEU A 38 -6.10 -25.53 -3.52
CA LEU A 38 -5.73 -26.95 -3.44
C LEU A 38 -5.50 -27.55 -4.84
N SER A 39 -6.26 -27.12 -5.85
CA SER A 39 -6.05 -27.52 -7.25
C SER A 39 -4.66 -27.13 -7.75
N PHE A 40 -4.18 -25.93 -7.42
CA PHE A 40 -2.85 -25.45 -7.81
C PHE A 40 -1.69 -26.26 -7.24
N ILE A 41 -1.84 -26.75 -6.01
CA ILE A 41 -0.86 -27.62 -5.34
C ILE A 41 -1.18 -29.11 -5.53
N SER A 42 -2.13 -29.46 -6.38
CA SER A 42 -2.40 -30.85 -6.72
C SER A 42 -1.54 -31.32 -7.89
N LYS A 43 -1.30 -32.63 -7.96
CA LYS A 43 -0.79 -33.30 -9.16
C LYS A 43 -1.85 -34.30 -9.62
N ASN A 44 -2.38 -34.11 -10.82
CA ASN A 44 -3.50 -34.89 -11.38
C ASN A 44 -4.71 -34.97 -10.42
N GLY A 45 -5.04 -33.86 -9.74
CA GLY A 45 -6.17 -33.81 -8.80
C GLY A 45 -5.93 -34.49 -7.45
N SER A 46 -4.73 -35.00 -7.19
CA SER A 46 -4.36 -35.65 -5.92
C SER A 46 -3.25 -34.88 -5.19
N MET A 47 -3.40 -34.75 -3.86
CA MET A 47 -2.35 -34.29 -2.96
C MET A 47 -1.82 -35.50 -2.20
N LYS A 48 -0.56 -35.89 -2.45
CA LYS A 48 0.06 -37.03 -1.78
C LYS A 48 0.97 -36.54 -0.65
N PRO A 49 0.95 -37.19 0.54
CA PRO A 49 1.92 -36.94 1.60
C PRO A 49 3.35 -37.07 1.05
N LYS A 50 4.24 -36.16 1.44
CA LYS A 50 5.57 -36.01 0.84
C LYS A 50 6.52 -37.12 1.29
N GLU A 51 7.19 -37.79 0.34
CA GLU A 51 8.37 -38.62 0.63
C GLU A 51 9.69 -37.89 0.31
N LYS A 52 9.78 -37.09 -0.77
CA LYS A 52 10.93 -36.24 -1.13
C LYS A 52 10.51 -35.02 -1.97
N LEU A 53 11.05 -33.83 -1.67
CA LEU A 53 10.78 -32.56 -2.40
C LEU A 53 11.13 -32.66 -3.90
N ASN A 54 12.10 -33.50 -4.26
CA ASN A 54 12.60 -33.61 -5.64
C ASN A 54 11.64 -34.27 -6.64
N ASN A 55 10.62 -35.01 -6.18
CA ASN A 55 9.69 -35.75 -7.04
C ASN A 55 8.33 -35.06 -7.20
N TYR A 56 8.15 -33.89 -6.60
CA TYR A 56 6.90 -33.15 -6.62
C TYR A 56 6.88 -32.15 -7.79
N GLN A 57 5.78 -32.17 -8.54
CA GLN A 57 5.48 -31.24 -9.63
C GLN A 57 4.05 -30.76 -9.43
N PRO A 58 3.85 -29.57 -8.84
CA PRO A 58 2.53 -28.96 -8.73
C PRO A 58 1.97 -28.63 -10.11
N LYS A 59 0.67 -28.36 -10.18
CA LYS A 59 0.01 -27.88 -11.39
C LYS A 59 0.58 -26.54 -11.86
N VAL A 60 1.00 -25.68 -10.93
CA VAL A 60 1.54 -24.34 -11.21
C VAL A 60 2.96 -24.17 -10.68
N ILE A 61 3.78 -23.41 -11.40
CA ILE A 61 5.18 -23.12 -10.99
C ILE A 61 5.32 -21.83 -10.17
N ALA A 62 4.29 -20.98 -10.17
CA ALA A 62 4.21 -19.73 -9.42
C ALA A 62 2.74 -19.36 -9.20
N LEU A 63 2.47 -18.50 -8.21
CA LEU A 63 1.14 -17.99 -7.90
C LEU A 63 1.18 -16.47 -7.74
N THR A 64 0.18 -15.76 -8.27
CA THR A 64 0.02 -14.33 -8.11
C THR A 64 -1.28 -14.01 -7.37
N GLY A 65 -1.19 -13.25 -6.27
CA GLY A 65 -2.32 -12.95 -5.37
C GLY A 65 -2.39 -13.90 -4.16
N PRO A 66 -3.52 -13.91 -3.40
CA PRO A 66 -4.71 -13.08 -3.58
C PRO A 66 -4.50 -11.62 -3.14
N TYR A 67 -5.49 -10.76 -3.41
CA TYR A 67 -5.53 -9.39 -2.87
C TYR A 67 -5.87 -9.39 -1.38
N GLY A 68 -5.14 -8.60 -0.59
CA GLY A 68 -5.39 -8.36 0.83
C GLY A 68 -4.69 -9.36 1.76
N SER A 69 -4.03 -8.81 2.79
CA SER A 69 -3.20 -9.58 3.73
C SER A 69 -3.96 -10.68 4.47
N LEU A 70 -5.23 -10.45 4.83
CA LEU A 70 -6.05 -11.45 5.54
C LEU A 70 -6.23 -12.74 4.73
N ARG A 71 -6.58 -12.60 3.44
CA ARG A 71 -6.78 -13.73 2.52
C ARG A 71 -5.45 -14.44 2.26
N THR A 72 -4.37 -13.66 2.11
CA THR A 72 -3.03 -14.19 1.89
C THR A 72 -2.52 -14.98 3.10
N ILE A 73 -2.78 -14.55 4.34
CA ILE A 73 -2.40 -15.31 5.56
C ILE A 73 -3.00 -16.73 5.53
N THR A 74 -4.23 -16.85 5.03
CA THR A 74 -4.93 -18.13 4.92
C THR A 74 -4.33 -19.05 3.85
N VAL A 75 -3.87 -18.48 2.72
CA VAL A 75 -3.40 -19.24 1.54
C VAL A 75 -1.89 -19.51 1.57
N ALA A 76 -1.10 -18.56 2.05
CA ALA A 76 0.37 -18.61 1.99
C ALA A 76 0.98 -19.85 2.63
N PRO A 77 0.54 -20.36 3.81
CA PRO A 77 1.11 -21.57 4.40
C PRO A 77 1.01 -22.79 3.48
N LEU A 78 -0.09 -22.95 2.74
CA LEU A 78 -0.28 -24.09 1.82
C LEU A 78 0.71 -24.04 0.65
N ILE A 79 0.91 -22.85 0.08
CA ILE A 79 1.79 -22.60 -1.06
C ILE A 79 3.27 -22.68 -0.66
N THR A 80 3.57 -22.20 0.54
CA THR A 80 4.91 -22.15 1.12
C THR A 80 5.49 -23.54 1.37
N MET A 81 4.64 -24.51 1.72
CA MET A 81 5.08 -25.90 1.93
C MET A 81 5.77 -26.47 0.68
N ASP A 82 5.33 -26.08 -0.51
CA ASP A 82 5.87 -26.56 -1.79
C ASP A 82 6.91 -25.62 -2.40
N LEU A 83 7.31 -24.58 -1.66
CA LEU A 83 8.20 -23.51 -2.13
C LEU A 83 7.76 -22.92 -3.47
N ILE A 84 6.45 -22.88 -3.70
CA ILE A 84 5.89 -22.20 -4.87
C ILE A 84 6.01 -20.69 -4.61
N PRO A 85 6.72 -19.94 -5.48
CA PRO A 85 6.83 -18.51 -5.32
C PRO A 85 5.44 -17.88 -5.44
N MET A 86 4.97 -17.30 -4.35
CA MET A 86 3.77 -16.49 -4.31
C MET A 86 4.18 -15.04 -4.54
N VAL A 87 4.13 -14.57 -5.79
CA VAL A 87 4.47 -13.19 -6.19
C VAL A 87 3.21 -12.34 -6.07
N ASN A 88 3.01 -11.76 -4.89
CA ASN A 88 1.78 -11.10 -4.49
C ASN A 88 1.78 -9.59 -4.77
N TYR A 89 0.70 -9.09 -5.36
CA TYR A 89 0.57 -7.68 -5.75
C TYR A 89 -0.24 -6.82 -4.75
N GLY A 90 -0.84 -7.43 -3.72
CA GLY A 90 -1.92 -6.81 -2.95
C GLY A 90 -1.94 -7.11 -1.46
N ALA A 91 -0.92 -7.78 -0.92
CA ALA A 91 -0.76 -8.05 0.50
C ALA A 91 0.51 -7.38 1.04
N SER A 92 0.31 -6.27 1.75
CA SER A 92 1.39 -5.40 2.24
C SER A 92 1.77 -5.67 3.69
N SER A 93 1.12 -6.60 4.40
CA SER A 93 1.42 -6.81 5.82
C SER A 93 2.88 -7.17 6.07
N TYR A 94 3.47 -6.62 7.13
CA TYR A 94 4.89 -6.81 7.44
C TYR A 94 5.22 -8.24 7.91
N VAL A 95 4.22 -9.03 8.32
CA VAL A 95 4.43 -10.44 8.70
C VAL A 95 5.03 -11.27 7.57
N PHE A 96 4.75 -10.92 6.31
CA PHE A 96 5.25 -11.67 5.15
C PHE A 96 6.72 -11.41 4.81
N SER A 97 7.35 -10.41 5.45
CA SER A 97 8.80 -10.22 5.39
C SER A 97 9.56 -11.29 6.19
N ASP A 98 8.88 -12.00 7.12
CA ASP A 98 9.50 -13.11 7.86
C ASP A 98 9.64 -14.35 6.96
N LYS A 99 10.86 -14.58 6.46
CA LYS A 99 11.18 -15.73 5.59
C LYS A 99 11.36 -17.05 6.32
N LEU A 100 11.34 -17.06 7.64
CA LEU A 100 11.22 -18.30 8.39
C LEU A 100 9.77 -18.81 8.34
N GLN A 101 8.79 -17.91 8.38
CA GLN A 101 7.36 -18.23 8.30
C GLN A 101 6.86 -18.34 6.85
N TYR A 102 7.32 -17.47 5.96
CA TYR A 102 6.86 -17.35 4.58
C TYR A 102 8.02 -17.36 3.57
N PRO A 103 8.84 -18.43 3.50
CA PRO A 103 10.04 -18.49 2.65
C PRO A 103 9.81 -18.32 1.15
N SER A 104 8.61 -18.63 0.62
CA SER A 104 8.31 -18.47 -0.81
C SER A 104 7.41 -17.27 -1.12
N TYR A 105 7.16 -16.40 -0.14
CA TYR A 105 6.40 -15.18 -0.36
C TYR A 105 7.30 -14.09 -0.95
N VAL A 106 6.85 -13.50 -2.05
CA VAL A 106 7.47 -12.38 -2.75
C VAL A 106 6.38 -11.34 -2.98
N ARG A 107 6.67 -10.04 -2.95
CA ARG A 107 5.66 -9.03 -3.27
C ARG A 107 6.17 -7.95 -4.19
N THR A 108 5.27 -7.41 -5.00
CA THR A 108 5.53 -6.31 -5.94
C THR A 108 4.91 -4.99 -5.48
N ILE A 109 4.46 -4.95 -4.24
CA ILE A 109 3.97 -3.77 -3.52
C ILE A 109 4.87 -3.54 -2.30
N PRO A 110 5.18 -2.30 -1.92
CA PRO A 110 5.90 -2.02 -0.69
C PRO A 110 5.18 -2.55 0.57
N SER A 111 5.94 -2.71 1.65
CA SER A 111 5.40 -3.20 2.91
C SER A 111 4.64 -2.12 3.69
N ASN A 112 3.82 -2.55 4.64
CA ASN A 112 3.21 -1.65 5.62
C ASN A 112 4.26 -0.92 6.46
N LYS A 113 5.45 -1.50 6.68
CA LYS A 113 6.57 -0.81 7.34
C LYS A 113 7.00 0.40 6.51
N ASP A 114 7.18 0.21 5.21
CA ASP A 114 7.61 1.27 4.29
C ASP A 114 6.59 2.41 4.21
N LEU A 115 5.30 2.06 4.14
CA LEU A 115 4.23 3.05 4.15
C LEU A 115 4.15 3.82 5.48
N ILE A 116 4.37 3.14 6.61
CA ILE A 116 4.42 3.79 7.94
C ILE A 116 5.63 4.71 8.06
N GLU A 117 6.81 4.30 7.59
CA GLU A 117 8.00 5.15 7.55
C GLU A 117 7.71 6.42 6.72
N MET A 118 7.08 6.27 5.56
CA MET A 118 6.63 7.39 4.72
C MET A 118 5.65 8.34 5.45
N ILE A 119 4.64 7.80 6.14
CA ILE A 119 3.71 8.61 6.95
C ILE A 119 4.46 9.39 8.02
N ILE A 120 5.41 8.75 8.71
CA ILE A 120 6.24 9.40 9.73
C ILE A 120 7.12 10.50 9.12
N HIS A 121 7.68 10.29 7.92
CA HIS A 121 8.43 11.30 7.19
C HIS A 121 7.58 12.54 6.89
N ILE A 122 6.35 12.36 6.41
CA ILE A 122 5.40 13.47 6.18
C ILE A 122 5.10 14.22 7.49
N ILE A 123 4.80 13.50 8.57
CA ILE A 123 4.49 14.12 9.87
C ILE A 123 5.68 14.95 10.38
N ARG A 124 6.90 14.43 10.28
CA ARG A 124 8.11 15.13 10.69
C ARG A 124 8.44 16.31 9.79
N TRP A 125 8.19 16.21 8.48
CA TRP A 125 8.44 17.27 7.51
C TRP A 125 7.71 18.56 7.87
N TYR A 126 6.45 18.44 8.32
CA TYR A 126 5.64 19.58 8.76
C TYR A 126 5.79 19.93 10.25
N GLY A 127 6.67 19.24 10.97
CA GLY A 127 6.91 19.49 12.39
C GLY A 127 5.74 19.11 13.31
N TRP A 128 4.81 18.27 12.83
CA TRP A 128 3.68 17.80 13.61
C TRP A 128 4.10 16.77 14.66
N ASN A 129 3.50 16.83 15.85
CA ASN A 129 3.78 15.86 16.91
C ASN A 129 2.55 15.34 17.67
N TRP A 130 1.35 15.80 17.33
CA TRP A 130 0.10 15.42 17.95
C TRP A 130 -0.87 14.93 16.88
N VAL A 131 -1.04 13.61 16.78
CA VAL A 131 -1.75 12.98 15.66
C VAL A 131 -2.74 11.92 16.13
N ALA A 132 -3.77 11.66 15.31
CA ALA A 132 -4.66 10.51 15.46
C ALA A 132 -4.30 9.41 14.43
N PHE A 133 -4.44 8.15 14.82
CA PHE A 133 -4.27 7.01 13.91
C PHE A 133 -5.51 6.10 13.94
N LEU A 134 -6.19 6.01 12.80
CA LEU A 134 -7.41 5.23 12.63
C LEU A 134 -7.12 4.06 11.70
N GLY A 135 -7.09 2.86 12.25
CA GLY A 135 -6.77 1.63 11.52
C GLY A 135 -8.01 0.79 11.26
N SER A 136 -8.08 0.03 10.17
CA SER A 136 -9.11 -1.03 10.07
C SER A 136 -8.83 -2.14 11.10
N GLN A 137 -9.86 -2.84 11.58
CA GLN A 137 -9.68 -4.00 12.47
C GLN A 137 -8.81 -5.12 11.85
N HIS A 138 -8.61 -5.12 10.53
CA HIS A 138 -7.86 -6.14 9.80
C HIS A 138 -6.45 -5.70 9.41
N ASP A 139 -6.11 -4.41 9.56
CA ASP A 139 -4.79 -3.82 9.26
C ASP A 139 -4.05 -3.43 10.54
N LEU A 140 -4.19 -4.25 11.59
CA LEU A 140 -3.64 -3.97 12.94
C LEU A 140 -2.11 -3.89 12.96
N ASP A 141 -1.41 -4.41 11.95
CA ASP A 141 0.04 -4.26 11.87
C ASP A 141 0.44 -2.80 11.60
N GLY A 142 -0.34 -2.03 10.84
CA GLY A 142 -0.08 -0.60 10.59
C GLY A 142 0.03 0.21 11.88
N LEU A 143 -0.94 0.08 12.79
CA LEU A 143 -0.89 0.77 14.09
C LEU A 143 0.26 0.29 14.98
N LYS A 144 0.55 -1.02 14.97
CA LYS A 144 1.69 -1.59 15.73
C LYS A 144 3.02 -1.06 15.21
N LEU A 145 3.19 -1.01 13.89
CA LEU A 145 4.36 -0.46 13.21
C LEU A 145 4.47 1.04 13.50
N PHE A 146 3.38 1.80 13.40
CA PHE A 146 3.37 3.22 13.73
C PHE A 146 3.88 3.46 15.15
N ASN A 147 3.28 2.80 16.15
CA ASN A 147 3.71 2.88 17.55
C ASN A 147 5.16 2.44 17.78
N LYS A 148 5.67 1.49 16.98
CA LYS A 148 7.07 1.05 17.05
C LYS A 148 8.02 2.11 16.50
N TYR A 149 7.70 2.70 15.35
CA TYR A 149 8.61 3.59 14.62
C TYR A 149 8.50 5.06 15.01
N ILE A 150 7.45 5.50 15.70
CA ILE A 150 7.41 6.85 16.32
C ILE A 150 8.24 6.95 17.61
N ARG A 151 8.76 5.83 18.14
CA ARG A 151 9.65 5.86 19.31
C ARG A 151 10.88 6.71 18.98
N ASN A 152 11.13 7.73 19.80
CA ASN A 152 12.23 8.69 19.64
C ASN A 152 12.13 9.62 18.42
N THR A 153 10.97 9.73 17.75
CA THR A 153 10.77 10.73 16.70
C THR A 153 10.23 12.06 17.23
N GLY A 154 9.76 12.07 18.48
CA GLY A 154 9.07 13.21 19.10
C GLY A 154 7.57 13.25 18.80
N ILE A 155 7.05 12.34 17.95
CA ILE A 155 5.62 12.24 17.63
C ILE A 155 4.89 11.48 18.74
N CYS A 156 3.76 12.01 19.19
CA CYS A 156 2.81 11.36 20.07
C CYS A 156 1.54 10.96 19.34
N LEU A 157 1.08 9.76 19.65
CA LEU A 157 -0.23 9.28 19.26
C LEU A 157 -1.26 9.73 20.31
N ALA A 158 -2.02 10.77 19.98
CA ALA A 158 -3.01 11.39 20.84
C ALA A 158 -4.29 10.57 20.95
N TYR A 159 -4.70 9.97 19.82
CA TYR A 159 -5.89 9.15 19.73
C TYR A 159 -5.66 8.01 18.74
N GLN A 160 -6.20 6.84 19.07
CA GLN A 160 -6.19 5.70 18.17
C GLN A 160 -7.52 4.96 18.23
N GLU A 161 -7.97 4.43 17.09
CA GLU A 161 -9.18 3.64 17.04
C GLU A 161 -9.15 2.59 15.91
N GLY A 162 -9.74 1.44 16.20
CA GLY A 162 -10.01 0.39 15.22
C GLY A 162 -11.37 0.60 14.55
N LEU A 163 -11.38 0.93 13.27
CA LEU A 163 -12.56 1.19 12.46
C LEU A 163 -13.36 -0.10 12.22
N SER A 164 -14.69 0.01 12.33
CA SER A 164 -15.65 -1.06 12.07
C SER A 164 -16.75 -0.59 11.14
N LEU A 165 -17.15 -1.42 10.17
CA LEU A 165 -18.19 -1.09 9.20
C LEU A 165 -19.55 -0.81 9.85
N ASN A 166 -19.81 -1.31 11.06
CA ASN A 166 -21.07 -1.12 11.76
C ASN A 166 -21.01 0.03 12.79
N ALA A 167 -19.84 0.62 13.05
CA ALA A 167 -19.68 1.66 14.06
C ALA A 167 -20.21 3.03 13.60
N ASN A 168 -20.61 3.86 14.56
CA ASN A 168 -20.90 5.28 14.35
C ASN A 168 -19.65 6.10 14.73
N TYR A 169 -19.10 6.85 13.78
CA TYR A 169 -17.87 7.62 13.98
C TYR A 169 -18.08 9.05 14.52
N SER A 170 -19.33 9.49 14.77
CA SER A 170 -19.60 10.80 15.37
C SER A 170 -18.88 11.00 16.71
N GLN A 171 -18.84 9.97 17.56
CA GLN A 171 -18.16 10.04 18.86
C GLN A 171 -16.63 10.10 18.68
N THR A 172 -16.08 9.33 17.75
CA THR A 172 -14.67 9.35 17.37
C THR A 172 -14.25 10.75 16.94
N LEU A 173 -15.00 11.35 16.01
CA LEU A 173 -14.74 12.68 15.48
C LEU A 173 -14.86 13.76 16.56
N LYS A 174 -15.87 13.67 17.42
CA LYS A 174 -16.03 14.59 18.56
C LYS A 174 -14.82 14.55 19.49
N LYS A 175 -14.32 13.36 19.83
CA LYS A 175 -13.10 13.21 20.65
C LYS A 175 -11.87 13.80 19.96
N ILE A 176 -11.72 13.59 18.65
CA ILE A 176 -10.62 14.15 17.86
C ILE A 176 -10.61 15.68 17.93
N ASP A 177 -11.79 16.31 17.82
CA ASP A 177 -11.94 17.76 17.94
C ASP A 177 -11.70 18.26 19.37
N GLU A 178 -12.26 17.58 20.38
CA GLU A 178 -12.04 17.92 21.81
C GLU A 178 -10.56 17.86 22.21
N LEU A 179 -9.79 16.96 21.59
CA LEU A 179 -8.35 16.81 21.81
C LEU A 179 -7.49 17.73 20.92
N ASN A 180 -8.11 18.62 20.15
CA ASN A 180 -7.45 19.54 19.21
C ASN A 180 -6.49 18.83 18.24
N ILE A 181 -6.85 17.61 17.81
CA ILE A 181 -6.04 16.86 16.85
C ILE A 181 -6.40 17.33 15.44
N ASN A 182 -5.41 17.83 14.70
CA ASN A 182 -5.62 18.33 13.34
C ASN A 182 -5.09 17.38 12.27
N VAL A 183 -4.13 16.51 12.59
CA VAL A 183 -3.58 15.52 11.65
C VAL A 183 -4.11 14.12 11.98
N ILE A 184 -4.79 13.51 11.02
CA ILE A 184 -5.50 12.24 11.18
C ILE A 184 -5.01 11.26 10.10
N VAL A 185 -4.34 10.20 10.51
CA VAL A 185 -3.95 9.09 9.63
C VAL A 185 -5.11 8.10 9.54
N ILE A 186 -5.58 7.79 8.33
CA ILE A 186 -6.54 6.70 8.10
C ILE A 186 -5.84 5.59 7.32
N PHE A 187 -5.49 4.54 8.05
CA PHE A 187 -4.84 3.34 7.55
C PHE A 187 -5.85 2.20 7.44
N ALA A 188 -6.63 2.20 6.37
CA ALA A 188 -7.74 1.28 6.22
C ALA A 188 -8.13 1.05 4.76
N LEU A 189 -8.84 -0.06 4.52
CA LEU A 189 -9.47 -0.33 3.22
C LEU A 189 -10.52 0.74 2.85
N PRO A 190 -10.81 0.92 1.55
CA PRO A 190 -11.68 1.99 1.05
C PRO A 190 -13.03 2.11 1.75
N GLN A 191 -13.69 1.00 2.04
CA GLN A 191 -15.01 0.98 2.66
C GLN A 191 -15.03 1.62 4.06
N TYR A 192 -13.95 1.48 4.83
CA TYR A 192 -13.84 2.09 6.15
C TYR A 192 -13.55 3.59 6.04
N ALA A 193 -12.62 3.96 5.15
CA ALA A 193 -12.27 5.35 4.89
C ALA A 193 -13.48 6.14 4.37
N THR A 194 -14.22 5.60 3.38
CA THR A 194 -15.44 6.21 2.85
C THR A 194 -16.46 6.49 3.97
N LYS A 195 -16.70 5.52 4.87
CA LYS A 195 -17.64 5.71 5.97
C LYS A 195 -17.15 6.78 6.97
N MET A 196 -15.86 6.79 7.29
CA MET A 196 -15.26 7.80 8.17
C MET A 196 -15.36 9.21 7.59
N ILE A 197 -14.99 9.38 6.32
CA ILE A 197 -15.04 10.67 5.62
C ILE A 197 -16.47 11.18 5.47
N LYS A 198 -17.43 10.32 5.09
CA LYS A 198 -18.86 10.69 5.07
C LYS A 198 -19.37 11.12 6.44
N SER A 199 -18.91 10.44 7.50
CA SER A 199 -19.24 10.84 8.87
C SER A 199 -18.61 12.20 9.23
N ALA A 200 -17.38 12.47 8.80
CA ALA A 200 -16.73 13.77 9.02
C ALA A 200 -17.51 14.91 8.36
N ILE A 201 -17.97 14.72 7.13
CA ILE A 201 -18.84 15.66 6.42
C ILE A 201 -20.15 15.87 7.19
N ALA A 202 -20.83 14.79 7.58
CA ALA A 202 -22.11 14.86 8.27
C ALA A 202 -22.04 15.53 9.65
N ASN A 203 -20.89 15.43 10.34
CA ASN A 203 -20.66 16.06 11.64
C ASN A 203 -20.01 17.45 11.53
N ASN A 204 -19.92 18.03 10.33
CA ASN A 204 -19.32 19.35 10.08
C ASN A 204 -17.89 19.51 10.61
N ILE A 205 -17.09 18.44 10.54
CA ILE A 205 -15.67 18.48 10.87
C ILE A 205 -14.96 19.33 9.81
N GLN A 206 -14.08 20.23 10.25
CA GLN A 206 -13.43 21.19 9.37
C GLN A 206 -11.94 21.32 9.69
N ASN A 207 -11.19 21.86 8.73
CA ASN A 207 -9.80 22.30 8.91
C ASN A 207 -8.83 21.21 9.41
N LYS A 208 -9.08 19.94 9.05
CA LYS A 208 -8.17 18.82 9.36
C LYS A 208 -7.23 18.53 8.21
N VAL A 209 -6.20 17.74 8.49
CA VAL A 209 -5.31 17.12 7.52
C VAL A 209 -5.51 15.62 7.61
N TRP A 210 -6.03 15.03 6.53
CA TRP A 210 -6.29 13.60 6.43
C TRP A 210 -5.16 12.94 5.64
N ILE A 211 -4.40 12.05 6.28
CA ILE A 211 -3.37 11.25 5.61
C ILE A 211 -3.99 9.93 5.17
N ALA A 212 -4.18 9.79 3.86
CA ALA A 212 -4.78 8.62 3.23
C ALA A 212 -3.72 7.57 2.88
N SER A 213 -3.89 6.35 3.40
CA SER A 213 -3.08 5.20 2.99
C SER A 213 -3.31 4.82 1.53
N GLN A 214 -2.37 4.05 0.96
CA GLN A 214 -2.40 3.58 -0.44
C GLN A 214 -3.70 2.91 -0.86
N HIS A 215 -4.42 2.29 0.07
CA HIS A 215 -5.65 1.58 -0.23
C HIS A 215 -6.75 2.49 -0.77
N TRP A 216 -6.81 3.76 -0.33
CA TRP A 216 -7.89 4.67 -0.66
C TRP A 216 -7.44 6.06 -1.14
N ALA A 217 -6.14 6.33 -1.15
CA ALA A 217 -5.54 7.58 -1.62
C ALA A 217 -5.97 7.98 -3.05
N MET A 218 -6.23 7.01 -3.94
CA MET A 218 -6.65 7.22 -5.32
C MET A 218 -8.13 6.86 -5.57
N ASN A 219 -8.97 6.89 -4.53
CA ASN A 219 -10.40 6.58 -4.68
C ASN A 219 -11.10 7.65 -5.54
N LYS A 220 -11.65 7.28 -6.70
CA LYS A 220 -12.25 8.23 -7.66
C LYS A 220 -13.63 8.76 -7.26
N GLN A 221 -14.36 8.06 -6.37
CA GLN A 221 -15.72 8.43 -5.97
C GLN A 221 -15.73 9.35 -4.75
N LEU A 222 -14.90 9.08 -3.75
CA LEU A 222 -14.92 9.83 -2.50
C LEU A 222 -14.62 11.35 -2.65
N PRO A 223 -13.75 11.80 -3.58
CA PRO A 223 -13.56 13.22 -3.88
C PRO A 223 -14.77 13.93 -4.49
N THR A 224 -15.77 13.21 -5.00
CA THR A 224 -16.99 13.81 -5.57
C THR A 224 -18.11 13.98 -4.54
N GLU A 225 -17.90 13.49 -3.31
CA GLU A 225 -18.91 13.57 -2.25
C GLU A 225 -19.22 15.04 -1.88
N PRO A 226 -20.50 15.42 -1.82
CA PRO A 226 -20.89 16.78 -1.44
C PRO A 226 -20.35 17.15 -0.05
N GLY A 227 -19.62 18.26 0.03
CA GLY A 227 -19.04 18.75 1.29
C GLY A 227 -17.64 18.23 1.59
N ILE A 228 -17.02 17.42 0.72
CA ILE A 228 -15.64 16.96 0.88
C ILE A 228 -14.64 18.12 1.04
N GLY A 229 -14.82 19.23 0.32
CA GLY A 229 -13.96 20.40 0.44
C GLY A 229 -14.06 21.11 1.80
N LYS A 230 -14.99 20.75 2.68
CA LYS A 230 -15.13 21.39 4.00
C LYS A 230 -14.30 20.71 5.09
N ILE A 231 -13.96 19.43 4.92
CA ILE A 231 -13.29 18.66 5.99
C ILE A 231 -11.79 18.97 6.13
N GLY A 232 -11.25 19.78 5.21
CA GLY A 232 -9.86 20.20 5.19
C GLY A 232 -9.07 19.55 4.06
N THR A 233 -7.78 19.35 4.27
CA THR A 233 -6.82 18.90 3.25
C THR A 233 -6.64 17.39 3.31
N ILE A 234 -6.77 16.70 2.17
CA ILE A 234 -6.53 15.25 2.07
C ILE A 234 -5.25 15.01 1.29
N ILE A 235 -4.27 14.39 1.95
CA ILE A 235 -2.99 13.99 1.37
C ILE A 235 -2.96 12.47 1.30
N GLY A 236 -2.89 11.92 0.10
CA GLY A 236 -2.74 10.50 -0.14
C GLY A 236 -1.30 10.09 -0.36
N ILE A 237 -1.00 8.85 0.02
CA ILE A 237 0.25 8.17 -0.33
C ILE A 237 -0.13 7.01 -1.23
N THR A 238 0.45 6.93 -2.41
CA THR A 238 0.26 5.82 -3.36
C THR A 238 1.61 5.40 -3.91
N GLU A 239 1.73 4.19 -4.43
CA GLU A 239 2.82 3.92 -5.36
C GLU A 239 2.77 4.89 -6.55
N LYS A 240 3.93 5.31 -7.04
CA LYS A 240 4.04 6.16 -8.23
C LYS A 240 3.37 5.45 -9.40
N LEU A 241 2.34 6.07 -9.98
CA LEU A 241 1.61 5.50 -11.11
C LEU A 241 2.53 5.47 -12.33
N LEU A 242 2.53 4.32 -13.02
CA LEU A 242 3.26 4.14 -14.27
C LEU A 242 2.26 3.81 -15.37
N SER A 243 2.50 4.36 -16.56
CA SER A 243 1.73 3.99 -17.74
C SER A 243 2.02 2.54 -18.10
N LEU A 244 1.00 1.86 -18.63
CA LEU A 244 1.10 0.54 -19.24
C LEU A 244 0.82 0.74 -20.74
N PRO A 245 1.84 1.05 -21.56
CA PRO A 245 1.67 1.27 -22.99
C PRO A 245 1.00 0.05 -23.64
N GLY A 246 -0.02 0.24 -24.49
CA GLY A 246 -0.74 -0.88 -25.10
C GLY A 246 -1.90 -1.45 -24.26
N PHE A 247 -2.03 -1.08 -22.98
CA PHE A 247 -3.09 -1.63 -22.12
C PHE A 247 -4.49 -1.19 -22.56
N ASN A 248 -4.64 0.08 -22.97
CA ASN A 248 -5.93 0.59 -23.43
C ASN A 248 -6.36 -0.13 -24.71
N GLU A 249 -5.45 -0.29 -25.67
CA GLU A 249 -5.64 -1.01 -26.92
C GLU A 249 -6.00 -2.47 -26.67
N PHE A 250 -5.35 -3.12 -25.70
CA PHE A 250 -5.70 -4.47 -25.26
C PHE A 250 -7.13 -4.54 -24.72
N VAL A 251 -7.55 -3.58 -23.87
CA VAL A 251 -8.92 -3.54 -23.33
C VAL A 251 -9.94 -3.30 -24.45
N TYR A 252 -9.69 -2.32 -25.33
CA TYR A 252 -10.55 -2.04 -26.48
C TYR A 252 -10.67 -3.24 -27.42
N LYS A 253 -9.57 -3.92 -27.73
CA LYS A 253 -9.58 -5.14 -28.54
C LYS A 253 -10.40 -6.23 -27.86
N ALA A 254 -10.17 -6.49 -26.57
CA ALA A 254 -10.90 -7.52 -25.82
C ALA A 254 -12.41 -7.24 -25.78
N ARG A 255 -12.82 -5.96 -25.68
CA ARG A 255 -14.24 -5.55 -25.70
C ARG A 255 -14.84 -5.49 -27.09
N GLY A 256 -14.10 -5.06 -28.10
CA GLY A 256 -14.54 -5.07 -29.50
C GLY A 256 -14.67 -6.49 -30.07
N THR A 257 -13.86 -7.45 -29.61
CA THR A 257 -14.01 -8.86 -29.98
C THR A 257 -15.25 -9.53 -29.38
N THR A 258 -15.81 -9.00 -28.29
CA THR A 258 -17.06 -9.51 -27.72
C THR A 258 -18.32 -9.10 -28.51
N ASP A 259 -18.26 -8.03 -29.32
CA ASP A 259 -19.40 -7.58 -30.14
C ASP A 259 -19.62 -8.41 -31.42
N VAL A 260 -18.72 -9.35 -31.77
CA VAL A 260 -18.78 -10.10 -33.05
C VAL A 260 -19.14 -11.59 -32.87
N GLY A 261 -19.47 -12.08 -31.67
CA GLY A 261 -19.78 -13.52 -31.57
C GLY A 261 -20.12 -14.13 -30.23
N HIS A 262 -20.49 -13.38 -29.20
CA HIS A 262 -21.12 -13.96 -28.01
C HIS A 262 -22.42 -13.23 -27.68
N ASN A 263 -23.49 -13.66 -28.35
CA ASN A 263 -24.81 -13.62 -27.75
C ASN A 263 -24.79 -14.57 -26.52
N ASP A 264 -24.27 -14.09 -25.39
CA ASP A 264 -24.61 -14.64 -24.06
C ASP A 264 -26.03 -14.20 -23.66
N ARG A 265 -26.96 -14.38 -24.60
CA ARG A 265 -28.41 -14.37 -24.38
C ARG A 265 -28.95 -15.80 -24.50
N ALA A 266 -28.16 -16.78 -24.09
CA ALA A 266 -28.63 -18.13 -23.84
C ALA A 266 -28.98 -18.24 -22.35
N GLU A 267 -30.28 -18.12 -22.09
CA GLU A 267 -30.98 -18.78 -20.97
C GLU A 267 -30.51 -18.42 -19.56
N SER A 268 -30.98 -17.25 -19.10
CA SER A 268 -31.36 -17.04 -17.70
C SER A 268 -32.48 -18.01 -17.31
N GLU A 269 -32.16 -19.29 -17.13
CA GLU A 269 -33.04 -20.27 -16.50
C GLU A 269 -32.27 -21.50 -16.00
N VAL A 270 -31.15 -21.30 -15.29
CA VAL A 270 -30.62 -22.33 -14.38
C VAL A 270 -30.32 -21.75 -13.02
N GLN A 271 -31.27 -21.99 -12.14
CA GLN A 271 -31.14 -21.97 -10.70
C GLN A 271 -30.01 -22.92 -10.25
N GLY A 272 -28.78 -22.41 -10.24
CA GLY A 272 -27.59 -23.17 -9.85
C GLY A 272 -26.89 -22.51 -8.67
N LYS A 273 -27.10 -23.07 -7.47
CA LYS A 273 -26.26 -22.85 -6.29
C LYS A 273 -24.80 -23.26 -6.59
N ASN A 274 -24.04 -22.46 -7.33
CA ASN A 274 -22.61 -22.71 -7.45
C ASN A 274 -21.94 -22.38 -6.11
N LYS A 275 -21.48 -23.43 -5.44
CA LYS A 275 -20.84 -23.39 -4.11
C LYS A 275 -19.45 -22.73 -4.14
N THR A 276 -18.93 -22.41 -5.31
CA THR A 276 -17.58 -21.88 -5.54
C THR A 276 -17.67 -20.58 -6.32
N CYS A 277 -16.71 -19.68 -6.06
CA CYS A 277 -16.53 -18.53 -6.93
C CYS A 277 -15.70 -18.92 -8.14
N ASN A 278 -16.22 -18.62 -9.33
CA ASN A 278 -15.53 -18.77 -10.60
C ASN A 278 -15.39 -17.39 -11.27
N GLN A 279 -14.82 -17.33 -12.47
CA GLN A 279 -14.72 -16.07 -13.22
C GLN A 279 -16.04 -15.65 -13.89
N VAL A 280 -17.16 -16.32 -13.61
CA VAL A 280 -18.45 -15.97 -14.22
C VAL A 280 -18.98 -14.76 -13.48
N CYS A 281 -19.16 -13.68 -14.23
CA CYS A 281 -19.58 -12.39 -13.71
C CYS A 281 -20.73 -11.89 -14.57
N ASP A 282 -21.93 -11.97 -14.02
CA ASP A 282 -23.20 -11.68 -14.72
C ASP A 282 -23.27 -10.24 -15.26
N TYR A 283 -22.49 -9.32 -14.67
CA TYR A 283 -22.49 -7.90 -15.02
C TYR A 283 -21.22 -7.46 -15.77
N CYS A 284 -20.22 -8.33 -15.93
CA CYS A 284 -18.94 -7.94 -16.54
C CYS A 284 -19.04 -7.72 -18.06
N SER A 285 -20.08 -8.26 -18.71
CA SER A 285 -20.43 -7.97 -20.11
C SER A 285 -20.98 -6.55 -20.30
N LEU A 286 -21.53 -5.94 -19.25
CA LEU A 286 -22.09 -4.58 -19.29
C LEU A 286 -21.03 -3.49 -19.11
N LEU A 287 -19.85 -3.84 -18.61
CA LEU A 287 -18.76 -2.88 -18.39
C LEU A 287 -18.13 -2.44 -19.70
N THR A 288 -18.09 -1.13 -19.93
CA THR A 288 -17.43 -0.53 -21.09
C THR A 288 -15.90 -0.61 -20.98
N ALA A 289 -15.21 -0.42 -22.11
CA ALA A 289 -13.75 -0.32 -22.10
C ALA A 289 -13.29 0.87 -21.26
N GLU A 290 -14.00 2.00 -21.37
CA GLU A 290 -13.74 3.23 -20.61
C GLU A 290 -13.87 3.00 -19.11
N GLU A 291 -14.89 2.28 -18.64
CA GLU A 291 -15.07 1.98 -17.22
C GLU A 291 -13.89 1.19 -16.67
N ILE A 292 -13.40 0.19 -17.40
CA ILE A 292 -12.26 -0.66 -17.00
C ILE A 292 -10.95 0.13 -17.00
N ILE A 293 -10.71 0.91 -18.05
CA ILE A 293 -9.51 1.75 -18.16
C ILE A 293 -9.50 2.82 -17.06
N ASN A 294 -10.69 3.36 -16.73
CA ASN A 294 -10.88 4.35 -15.68
C ASN A 294 -11.08 3.73 -14.30
N GLU A 295 -10.80 2.46 -14.08
CA GLU A 295 -10.72 1.93 -12.72
C GLU A 295 -9.52 2.51 -11.96
N ASN A 296 -9.47 2.26 -10.64
CA ASN A 296 -8.35 2.71 -9.81
C ASN A 296 -7.04 1.98 -10.22
N PRO A 297 -6.02 2.70 -10.73
CA PRO A 297 -4.81 2.08 -11.27
C PRO A 297 -3.78 1.68 -10.21
N THR A 298 -4.08 1.86 -8.91
CA THR A 298 -3.11 1.70 -7.80
C THR A 298 -2.36 0.36 -7.84
N LEU A 299 -3.04 -0.73 -8.21
CA LEU A 299 -2.43 -2.07 -8.24
C LEU A 299 -2.03 -2.54 -9.65
N SER A 300 -2.32 -1.76 -10.69
CA SER A 300 -2.12 -2.18 -12.08
C SER A 300 -0.66 -2.49 -12.37
N PHE A 301 0.25 -1.60 -11.95
CA PHE A 301 1.68 -1.83 -12.11
C PHE A 301 2.18 -2.99 -11.24
N SER A 302 1.75 -3.10 -9.98
CA SER A 302 2.18 -4.20 -9.10
C SER A 302 1.74 -5.57 -9.66
N ILE A 303 0.55 -5.67 -10.25
CA ILE A 303 0.09 -6.88 -10.97
C ILE A 303 0.96 -7.14 -12.21
N TYR A 304 1.23 -6.11 -13.01
CA TYR A 304 2.07 -6.22 -14.21
C TYR A 304 3.50 -6.68 -13.86
N ALA A 305 4.11 -6.05 -12.87
CA ALA A 305 5.42 -6.40 -12.32
C ALA A 305 5.47 -7.82 -11.74
N ALA A 306 4.39 -8.31 -11.13
CA ALA A 306 4.34 -9.67 -10.60
C ALA A 306 4.47 -10.72 -11.71
N ILE A 307 3.80 -10.50 -12.84
CA ILE A 307 3.87 -11.41 -14.00
C ILE A 307 5.25 -11.33 -14.67
N TYR A 308 5.79 -10.12 -14.84
CA TYR A 308 7.12 -9.93 -15.37
C TYR A 308 8.21 -10.56 -14.48
N THR A 309 8.07 -10.46 -13.16
CA THR A 309 8.99 -11.12 -12.20
C THR A 309 9.02 -12.63 -12.40
N ILE A 310 7.85 -13.25 -12.55
CA ILE A 310 7.74 -14.69 -12.82
C ILE A 310 8.40 -15.03 -14.17
N ALA A 311 8.13 -14.23 -15.21
CA ALA A 311 8.67 -14.47 -16.54
C ALA A 311 10.20 -14.31 -16.60
N HIS A 312 10.76 -13.29 -15.98
CA HIS A 312 12.21 -13.08 -15.90
C HIS A 312 12.89 -14.18 -15.08
N ALA A 313 12.29 -14.62 -13.96
CA ALA A 313 12.82 -15.77 -13.22
C ALA A 313 12.79 -17.05 -14.06
N LEU A 314 11.69 -17.30 -14.77
CA LEU A 314 11.57 -18.45 -15.66
C LEU A 314 12.60 -18.40 -16.81
N HIS A 315 12.83 -17.22 -17.37
CA HIS A 315 13.81 -16.99 -18.43
C HIS A 315 15.22 -17.37 -17.97
N LYS A 316 15.59 -17.03 -16.74
CA LYS A 316 16.86 -17.43 -16.13
C LYS A 316 16.93 -18.93 -15.84
N VAL A 317 15.85 -19.53 -15.30
CA VAL A 317 15.79 -20.98 -15.03
C VAL A 317 15.91 -21.80 -16.31
N LEU A 318 15.29 -21.36 -17.39
CA LEU A 318 15.38 -21.98 -18.71
C LEU A 318 16.67 -21.63 -19.46
N GLN A 319 17.57 -20.85 -18.85
CA GLN A 319 18.83 -20.41 -19.45
C GLN A 319 18.64 -19.84 -20.86
N CYS A 320 17.60 -19.03 -21.03
CA CYS A 320 17.29 -18.46 -22.32
C CYS A 320 18.37 -17.48 -22.78
N ASP A 321 18.64 -17.49 -24.08
CA ASP A 321 19.41 -16.46 -24.77
C ASP A 321 18.49 -15.62 -25.69
N MET A 322 19.05 -14.92 -26.68
CA MET A 322 18.27 -14.09 -27.60
C MET A 322 17.34 -14.90 -28.53
N ASN A 323 17.61 -16.18 -28.76
CA ASN A 323 16.97 -16.97 -29.80
C ASN A 323 16.25 -18.20 -29.24
N GLU A 324 16.71 -18.78 -28.14
CA GLU A 324 16.19 -20.02 -27.60
C GLU A 324 16.20 -20.11 -26.07
N CYS A 325 15.42 -21.05 -25.57
CA CYS A 325 15.34 -21.44 -24.17
C CYS A 325 15.55 -22.96 -24.08
N HIS A 326 16.19 -23.45 -23.01
CA HIS A 326 16.38 -24.88 -22.78
C HIS A 326 15.08 -25.56 -22.34
N LYS A 327 14.21 -25.88 -23.31
CA LYS A 327 12.85 -26.45 -23.09
C LYS A 327 12.82 -27.81 -22.38
N ASN A 328 13.92 -28.57 -22.44
CA ASN A 328 14.02 -29.87 -21.78
C ASN A 328 14.22 -29.75 -20.26
N THR A 329 14.41 -28.53 -19.75
CA THR A 329 14.56 -28.27 -18.32
C THR A 329 13.23 -28.48 -17.61
N VAL A 330 13.21 -29.44 -16.68
CA VAL A 330 12.05 -29.64 -15.79
C VAL A 330 12.03 -28.54 -14.75
N VAL A 331 11.23 -27.51 -15.00
CA VAL A 331 11.08 -26.36 -14.11
C VAL A 331 10.39 -26.78 -12.81
N LYS A 332 11.02 -26.47 -11.68
CA LYS A 332 10.45 -26.66 -10.35
C LYS A 332 10.23 -25.30 -9.66
N PRO A 333 9.20 -25.15 -8.81
CA PRO A 333 8.86 -23.84 -8.24
C PRO A 333 10.00 -23.17 -7.45
N TYR A 334 10.76 -23.94 -6.66
CA TYR A 334 11.89 -23.41 -5.91
C TYR A 334 13.03 -22.86 -6.79
N MET A 335 13.13 -23.31 -8.05
CA MET A 335 14.13 -22.80 -8.99
C MET A 335 13.81 -21.34 -9.35
N LEU A 336 12.52 -21.04 -9.58
CA LEU A 336 12.08 -19.66 -9.80
C LEU A 336 12.36 -18.80 -8.58
N LEU A 337 12.05 -19.29 -7.38
CA LEU A 337 12.32 -18.56 -6.13
C LEU A 337 13.80 -18.19 -5.97
N GLY A 338 14.70 -19.13 -6.31
CA GLY A 338 16.15 -18.89 -6.29
C GLY A 338 16.62 -17.82 -7.29
N GLU A 339 15.99 -17.75 -8.47
CA GLU A 339 16.29 -16.73 -9.47
C GLU A 339 15.64 -15.38 -9.17
N ILE A 340 14.43 -15.35 -8.59
CA ILE A 340 13.74 -14.10 -8.17
C ILE A 340 14.64 -13.27 -7.26
N LYS A 341 15.36 -13.89 -6.33
CA LYS A 341 16.26 -13.20 -5.39
C LYS A 341 17.43 -12.47 -6.09
N LYS A 342 17.77 -12.87 -7.32
CA LYS A 342 18.89 -12.33 -8.09
C LYS A 342 18.43 -11.43 -9.23
N LEU A 343 17.13 -11.18 -9.35
CA LEU A 343 16.59 -10.37 -10.43
C LEU A 343 16.98 -8.91 -10.24
N ASP A 344 17.46 -8.33 -11.33
CA ASP A 344 17.64 -6.90 -11.53
C ASP A 344 17.31 -6.63 -13.00
N PHE A 345 16.21 -5.93 -13.23
CA PHE A 345 15.79 -5.53 -14.57
C PHE A 345 14.95 -4.26 -14.54
N LEU A 346 14.87 -3.56 -15.67
CA LEU A 346 14.05 -2.37 -15.83
C LEU A 346 12.68 -2.75 -16.41
N LEU A 347 11.62 -2.26 -15.78
CA LEU A 347 10.23 -2.42 -16.25
C LEU A 347 9.54 -1.06 -16.27
N ASN A 348 9.21 -0.56 -17.47
CA ASN A 348 8.62 0.76 -17.72
C ASN A 348 9.38 1.90 -16.99
N GLY A 349 10.72 1.83 -16.98
CA GLY A 349 11.57 2.83 -16.33
C GLY A 349 11.75 2.67 -14.82
N ARG A 350 11.17 1.63 -14.19
CA ARG A 350 11.39 1.30 -12.77
C ARG A 350 12.29 0.07 -12.66
N HIS A 351 13.29 0.13 -11.79
CA HIS A 351 14.08 -1.04 -11.41
C HIS A 351 13.22 -2.03 -10.62
N ILE A 352 13.26 -3.30 -11.01
CA ILE A 352 12.63 -4.40 -10.30
C ILE A 352 13.73 -5.25 -9.69
N GLU A 353 13.93 -5.04 -8.40
CA GLU A 353 14.88 -5.74 -7.54
C GLU A 353 14.18 -6.07 -6.21
N TYR A 354 14.64 -7.13 -5.54
CA TYR A 354 14.10 -7.61 -4.28
C TYR A 354 15.19 -7.70 -3.21
N ASP A 355 14.87 -7.26 -1.99
CA ASP A 355 15.78 -7.39 -0.85
C ASP A 355 15.84 -8.83 -0.29
N ASP A 356 16.60 -9.04 0.78
CA ASP A 356 16.68 -10.33 1.47
C ASP A 356 15.34 -10.85 2.01
N HIS A 357 14.36 -9.95 2.17
CA HIS A 357 12.98 -10.25 2.56
C HIS A 357 12.02 -10.29 1.36
N PHE A 358 12.52 -10.42 0.14
CA PHE A 358 11.73 -10.40 -1.09
C PHE A 358 10.74 -9.21 -1.17
N ASP A 359 11.15 -8.08 -0.58
CA ASP A 359 10.44 -6.81 -0.62
C ASP A 359 10.99 -5.95 -1.75
N PRO A 360 10.13 -5.26 -2.52
CA PRO A 360 10.56 -4.54 -3.71
C PRO A 360 11.19 -3.20 -3.34
N THR A 361 11.93 -2.61 -4.29
CA THR A 361 12.34 -1.19 -4.20
C THR A 361 11.12 -0.26 -4.03
N ILE A 362 11.27 0.81 -3.27
CA ILE A 362 10.16 1.71 -2.91
C ILE A 362 10.12 2.91 -3.86
N SER A 363 8.93 3.18 -4.41
CA SER A 363 8.64 4.42 -5.14
C SER A 363 7.21 4.87 -4.83
N PHE A 364 7.08 5.73 -3.83
CA PHE A 364 5.82 6.37 -3.46
C PHE A 364 5.69 7.77 -4.07
N ALA A 365 4.45 8.15 -4.33
CA ALA A 365 4.03 9.51 -4.63
C ALA A 365 3.14 10.02 -3.49
N VAL A 366 3.32 11.30 -3.17
CA VAL A 366 2.39 12.07 -2.32
C VAL A 366 1.42 12.78 -3.25
N VAL A 367 0.13 12.55 -3.06
CA VAL A 367 -0.94 13.10 -3.88
C VAL A 367 -1.84 14.00 -3.06
N LEU A 368 -2.14 15.19 -3.56
CA LEU A 368 -3.14 16.10 -3.00
C LEU A 368 -4.48 15.87 -3.72
N TRP A 369 -5.57 15.82 -2.97
CA TRP A 369 -6.92 15.84 -3.54
C TRP A 369 -7.31 17.27 -3.87
N ARG A 370 -7.43 17.59 -5.16
CA ARG A 370 -7.94 18.87 -5.67
C ARG A 370 -9.45 18.77 -5.81
N THR A 371 -10.15 19.09 -4.72
CA THR A 371 -11.62 19.15 -4.66
C THR A 371 -12.17 20.54 -4.99
N ASP A 372 -11.27 21.51 -5.22
CA ASP A 372 -11.56 22.87 -5.66
C ASP A 372 -11.88 22.97 -7.17
N VAL A 373 -11.62 21.90 -7.92
CA VAL A 373 -11.90 21.80 -9.36
C VAL A 373 -13.00 20.79 -9.64
N ASN A 374 -13.71 20.97 -10.76
CA ASN A 374 -14.76 20.06 -11.21
C ASN A 374 -14.47 19.56 -12.64
N PRO A 375 -14.26 18.24 -12.86
CA PRO A 375 -14.26 17.17 -11.86
C PRO A 375 -13.05 17.23 -10.92
N PRO A 376 -13.14 16.68 -9.69
CA PRO A 376 -12.00 16.56 -8.78
C PRO A 376 -10.84 15.79 -9.40
N ARG A 377 -9.61 16.14 -9.04
CA ARG A 377 -8.39 15.48 -9.55
C ARG A 377 -7.37 15.21 -8.45
N PHE A 378 -6.44 14.30 -8.72
CA PHE A 378 -5.28 14.03 -7.87
C PHE A 378 -4.06 14.73 -8.46
N GLU A 379 -3.36 15.51 -7.63
CA GLU A 379 -2.15 16.22 -8.04
C GLU A 379 -0.96 15.66 -7.28
N MET A 380 0.09 15.25 -7.99
CA MET A 380 1.32 14.79 -7.35
C MET A 380 2.06 16.01 -6.79
N VAL A 381 2.29 16.00 -5.48
CA VAL A 381 2.94 17.10 -4.75
C VAL A 381 4.25 16.67 -4.10
N GLY A 382 4.65 15.42 -4.24
CA GLY A 382 5.89 14.92 -3.69
C GLY A 382 6.17 13.47 -4.04
N SER A 383 7.36 13.01 -3.70
CA SER A 383 7.81 11.65 -3.94
C SER A 383 8.68 11.13 -2.79
N TYR A 384 8.71 9.81 -2.65
CA TYR A 384 9.64 9.09 -1.78
C TYR A 384 10.20 7.90 -2.54
N GLU A 385 11.49 7.90 -2.78
CA GLU A 385 12.20 6.83 -3.49
C GLU A 385 13.30 6.27 -2.60
N LYS A 386 13.46 4.94 -2.58
CA LYS A 386 14.49 4.23 -1.82
C LYS A 386 15.28 3.32 -2.73
N HIS A 387 16.02 3.92 -3.66
CA HIS A 387 17.05 3.29 -4.48
C HIS A 387 17.75 4.37 -5.36
N PRO A 388 19.09 4.52 -5.34
CA PRO A 388 20.05 3.86 -4.46
C PRO A 388 20.06 4.45 -3.03
N GLU A 389 19.64 5.70 -2.86
CA GLU A 389 19.53 6.40 -1.58
C GLU A 389 18.09 6.85 -1.32
N ILE A 390 17.76 7.17 -0.06
CA ILE A 390 16.44 7.70 0.29
C ILE A 390 16.35 9.15 -0.19
N THR A 391 15.45 9.38 -1.14
CA THR A 391 15.10 10.72 -1.61
C THR A 391 13.65 11.00 -1.27
N PHE A 392 13.41 12.06 -0.49
CA PHE A 392 12.06 12.51 -0.13
C PHE A 392 11.90 13.98 -0.51
N THR A 393 10.88 14.26 -1.31
CA THR A 393 10.58 15.62 -1.78
C THR A 393 9.10 15.92 -1.60
N ILE A 394 8.80 17.16 -1.24
CA ILE A 394 7.46 17.73 -1.24
C ILE A 394 7.56 19.14 -1.81
N ASP A 395 6.75 19.43 -2.81
CA ASP A 395 6.52 20.77 -3.32
C ASP A 395 5.43 21.47 -2.49
N ASN A 396 5.87 22.28 -1.52
CA ASN A 396 4.96 23.04 -0.66
C ASN A 396 4.14 24.10 -1.43
N SER A 397 4.55 24.51 -2.63
CA SER A 397 3.82 25.52 -3.41
C SER A 397 2.51 24.99 -3.99
N LEU A 398 2.41 23.67 -4.17
CA LEU A 398 1.21 22.99 -4.66
C LEU A 398 0.21 22.67 -3.54
N LEU A 399 0.61 22.82 -2.27
CA LEU A 399 -0.21 22.47 -1.12
C LEU A 399 -1.06 23.66 -0.66
N LEU A 400 -2.33 23.62 -1.06
CA LEU A 400 -3.34 24.58 -0.65
C LEU A 400 -3.92 24.19 0.72
N TRP A 401 -3.30 24.68 1.79
CA TRP A 401 -3.82 24.49 3.15
C TRP A 401 -5.07 25.33 3.40
N HIS A 402 -6.07 24.72 4.05
CA HIS A 402 -7.33 25.41 4.40
C HIS A 402 -7.14 26.58 5.38
N ASN A 403 -6.04 26.61 6.13
CA ASN A 403 -5.77 27.66 7.11
C ASN A 403 -5.03 28.87 6.48
N ASN A 404 -5.68 29.58 5.55
CA ASN A 404 -5.12 30.73 4.84
C ASN A 404 -3.77 30.44 4.14
N GLY A 405 -3.57 29.20 3.66
CA GLY A 405 -2.33 28.77 3.02
C GLY A 405 -1.18 28.42 3.99
N SER A 406 -1.40 28.49 5.30
CA SER A 406 -0.41 28.08 6.31
C SER A 406 -0.57 26.61 6.70
N VAL A 407 0.55 25.94 6.97
CA VAL A 407 0.57 24.55 7.48
C VAL A 407 -0.25 24.47 8.78
N PRO A 408 -1.25 23.59 8.88
CA PRO A 408 -2.05 23.46 10.09
C PRO A 408 -1.19 23.07 11.29
N PHE A 409 -1.42 23.73 12.43
CA PHE A 409 -0.74 23.39 13.68
C PHE A 409 -1.30 22.09 14.24
N SER A 410 -0.45 21.10 14.54
CA SER A 410 -0.86 19.82 15.15
C SER A 410 0.20 19.35 16.12
N ASN A 411 0.53 20.20 17.10
CA ASN A 411 1.41 19.86 18.21
C ASN A 411 0.65 19.94 19.52
N CYS A 412 1.05 19.13 20.51
CA CYS A 412 0.35 19.07 21.79
C CYS A 412 0.44 20.39 22.56
N SER A 413 1.63 21.00 22.51
CA SER A 413 1.95 22.25 23.18
C SER A 413 2.59 23.23 22.20
N VAL A 414 2.27 24.51 22.38
CA VAL A 414 2.98 25.61 21.71
C VAL A 414 4.38 25.73 22.31
N GLU A 415 5.37 26.06 21.47
CA GLU A 415 6.75 26.21 21.93
C GLU A 415 6.88 27.35 22.95
N CYS A 416 7.75 27.17 23.95
CA CYS A 416 7.93 28.18 25.00
C CYS A 416 8.73 29.38 24.51
N GLU A 417 8.27 30.58 24.86
CA GLU A 417 8.97 31.83 24.59
C GLU A 417 10.28 31.94 25.39
N ALA A 418 11.16 32.85 24.94
CA ALA A 418 12.40 33.15 25.65
C ALA A 418 12.12 33.56 27.11
N GLY A 419 12.85 32.95 28.04
CA GLY A 419 12.63 33.15 29.49
C GLY A 419 11.65 32.16 30.12
N TYR A 420 11.06 31.24 29.34
CA TYR A 420 10.28 30.10 29.84
C TYR A 420 10.97 28.77 29.51
N SER A 421 10.72 27.77 30.35
CA SER A 421 11.20 26.40 30.17
C SER A 421 10.04 25.42 30.10
N ARG A 422 10.23 24.34 29.36
CA ARG A 422 9.22 23.27 29.23
C ARG A 422 9.11 22.47 30.52
N LYS A 423 7.90 22.33 31.03
CA LYS A 423 7.54 21.41 32.10
C LYS A 423 6.64 20.31 31.52
N PRO A 424 7.10 19.05 31.46
CA PRO A 424 6.30 17.94 30.94
C PRO A 424 4.93 17.85 31.61
N GLU A 425 3.90 17.58 30.82
CA GLU A 425 2.52 17.46 31.29
C GLU A 425 1.91 16.12 30.87
N GLY A 426 1.23 15.46 31.80
CA GLY A 426 0.58 14.18 31.57
C GLY A 426 1.56 13.05 31.20
N PHE A 427 1.08 12.12 30.37
CA PHE A 427 1.82 10.91 29.99
C PHE A 427 2.61 11.03 28.68
N HIS A 428 2.27 12.01 27.84
CA HIS A 428 2.84 12.15 26.50
C HIS A 428 4.07 13.05 26.52
N SER A 429 5.21 12.56 26.04
CA SER A 429 6.48 13.30 26.08
C SER A 429 6.51 14.59 25.26
N CYS A 430 5.61 14.75 24.30
CA CYS A 430 5.46 15.95 23.48
C CYS A 430 4.62 17.05 24.13
N CYS A 431 3.91 16.74 25.22
CA CYS A 431 3.03 17.67 25.92
C CYS A 431 3.77 18.30 27.10
N PHE A 432 3.72 19.62 27.17
CA PHE A 432 4.35 20.41 28.22
C PHE A 432 3.64 21.75 28.43
N SER A 433 3.78 22.29 29.63
CA SER A 433 3.46 23.68 29.94
C SER A 433 4.74 24.52 29.95
N CYS A 434 4.60 25.83 29.78
CA CYS A 434 5.72 26.76 29.83
C CYS A 434 5.78 27.46 31.19
N GLU A 435 6.84 27.19 31.95
CA GLU A 435 7.08 27.83 33.25
C GLU A 435 8.19 28.87 33.16
N LYS A 436 8.00 30.01 33.83
CA LYS A 436 8.99 31.09 33.83
C LYS A 436 10.29 30.62 34.48
N CYS A 437 11.41 30.88 33.82
CA CYS A 437 12.72 30.53 34.34
C CYS A 437 12.99 31.27 35.66
N PRO A 438 13.59 30.60 36.67
CA PRO A 438 14.06 31.26 37.88
C PRO A 438 15.03 32.42 37.57
N PRO A 439 15.12 33.42 38.45
CA PRO A 439 16.12 34.49 38.30
C PRO A 439 17.53 33.94 38.08
N ASN A 440 18.29 34.58 37.20
CA ASN A 440 19.67 34.19 36.83
C ASN A 440 19.81 32.81 36.16
N THR A 441 18.73 32.28 35.57
CA THR A 441 18.78 31.07 34.75
C THR A 441 18.30 31.33 33.33
N TYR A 442 18.77 30.51 32.39
CA TYR A 442 18.33 30.55 31.00
C TYR A 442 18.21 29.14 30.43
N VAL A 443 17.44 29.02 29.35
CA VAL A 443 17.31 27.78 28.59
C VAL A 443 18.34 27.82 27.46
N ASP A 444 19.25 26.84 27.45
CA ASP A 444 20.25 26.70 26.40
C ASP A 444 19.66 25.89 25.24
N PHE A 445 19.31 26.58 24.16
CA PHE A 445 18.77 25.99 22.93
C PHE A 445 19.87 25.43 21.99
N SER A 446 21.16 25.63 22.31
CA SER A 446 22.28 25.18 21.45
C SER A 446 22.62 23.70 21.59
N ARG A 447 22.14 23.04 22.65
CA ARG A 447 22.34 21.61 22.89
C ARG A 447 21.09 20.83 22.46
N LYS A 448 21.27 19.72 21.72
CA LYS A 448 20.21 18.76 21.33
C LYS A 448 19.35 18.24 22.49
N TYR A 449 19.79 18.44 23.73
CA TYR A 449 19.01 18.22 24.95
C TYR A 449 18.89 19.53 25.71
N ILE A 450 17.67 20.07 25.77
CA ILE A 450 17.33 21.29 26.49
C ILE A 450 17.59 21.07 27.99
N ARG A 451 18.58 21.76 28.56
CA ARG A 451 18.85 21.80 30.01
C ARG A 451 18.82 23.25 30.47
N GLN A 452 18.16 23.53 31.60
CA GLN A 452 18.30 24.81 32.30
C GLN A 452 19.75 24.96 32.79
N GLN A 453 20.35 26.13 32.54
CA GLN A 453 21.68 26.50 33.04
C GLN A 453 21.61 27.76 33.90
N THR A 454 22.50 27.82 34.88
CA THR A 454 22.73 29.01 35.71
C THR A 454 23.67 29.98 34.99
N MET A 455 23.34 31.28 35.00
CA MET A 455 24.27 32.31 34.53
C MET A 455 25.51 32.29 35.42
N ARG A 456 26.68 32.01 34.84
CA ARG A 456 27.95 32.36 35.50
C ARG A 456 28.12 33.88 35.44
N PRO A 457 28.48 34.56 36.53
CA PRO A 457 28.80 35.97 36.49
C PRO A 457 29.89 36.19 35.44
N TRP A 458 29.64 37.07 34.49
CA TRP A 458 30.69 37.60 33.64
C TRP A 458 31.72 38.23 34.57
N ASN A 459 32.93 37.65 34.60
CA ASN A 459 34.08 38.32 35.19
C ASN A 459 34.24 39.64 34.45
N LEU A 460 33.79 40.74 35.08
CA LEU A 460 34.26 42.08 34.79
C LEU A 460 35.79 42.06 34.95
N LYS A 461 36.50 41.83 33.85
CA LYS A 461 37.91 42.21 33.78
C LYS A 461 37.94 43.73 33.89
N ARG A 462 38.58 44.18 34.98
CA ARG A 462 39.03 45.56 35.17
C ARG A 462 39.85 46.05 33.98
#